data_AF-A0A939KT96-F1
#
_entry.id   AF-A0A939KT96-F1
#
_cell.length_a   1.000
_cell.length_b   1.000
_cell.length_c   1.000
_cell.angle_alpha   90.00
_cell.angle_beta   90.00
_cell.angle_gamma   90.00
#
_symmetry.space_group_name_H-M   'P 1'
#
loop_
_entity.id
_entity.type
_entity.pdbx_description
1 polymer ?
#
loop_
_entity_poly.entity_id
_entity_poly.type
_entity_poly.pdbx_seq_one_letter_code
_entity_poly.pdbx_strand_id
1 'polypeptide(L)'
;MNIRTFRQIHRTVAPLVLLPLLVTVITGLAYRLGKSWFGLSREQVHFLMVIHEGEYLGHQLEPIYVLLNALGLLFMLTTGIGMLLQNISKASFFSKKRSEEKT
;
A
#
# COMPACT_ATOMS: atom_id res chain seq x y z
N MET A 1 10.75 9.20 18.32
CA MET A 1 10.03 10.07 17.35
C MET A 1 8.62 10.32 17.86
N ASN A 2 8.07 11.53 17.74
CA ASN A 2 6.72 11.86 18.22
C ASN A 2 5.64 11.23 17.31
N ILE A 3 4.53 10.75 17.87
CA ILE A 3 3.40 10.17 17.11
C ILE A 3 2.82 11.14 16.07
N ARG A 4 2.86 12.44 16.34
CA ARG A 4 2.42 13.47 15.37
C ARG A 4 3.33 13.49 14.15
N THR A 5 4.63 13.39 14.35
CA THR A 5 5.64 13.31 13.28
C THR A 5 5.45 12.07 12.43
N PHE A 6 5.15 10.92 13.05
CA PHE A 6 4.90 9.68 12.32
C PHE A 6 3.65 9.76 11.42
N ARG A 7 2.55 10.31 11.94
CA ARG A 7 1.32 10.58 11.16
C ARG A 7 1.59 11.52 9.99
N GLN A 8 2.40 12.56 10.21
CA GLN A 8 2.74 13.54 9.18
C GLN A 8 3.57 12.89 8.06
N ILE A 9 4.61 12.13 8.40
CA ILE A 9 5.44 11.43 7.41
C ILE A 9 4.61 10.43 6.61
N HIS A 10 3.82 9.58 7.30
CA HIS A 10 2.94 8.62 6.62
C HIS A 10 2.02 9.32 5.61
N ARG A 11 1.33 10.39 6.03
CA ARG A 11 0.39 11.12 5.17
C ARG A 11 1.08 11.79 3.98
N THR A 12 2.29 12.32 4.17
CA THR A 12 3.05 12.96 3.09
C THR A 12 3.57 11.94 2.08
N VAL A 13 4.04 10.78 2.54
CA VAL A 13 4.58 9.73 1.67
C VAL A 13 3.48 8.89 1.01
N ALA A 14 2.30 8.80 1.62
CA ALA A 14 1.20 7.96 1.16
C ALA A 14 0.83 8.15 -0.32
N PRO A 15 0.63 9.38 -0.86
CA PRO A 15 0.26 9.53 -2.27
C PRO A 15 1.36 9.03 -3.21
N LEU A 16 2.64 9.26 -2.87
CA LEU A 16 3.78 8.84 -3.67
C LEU A 16 3.90 7.32 -3.75
N VAL A 17 3.58 6.62 -2.66
CA VAL A 17 3.63 5.15 -2.59
C VAL A 17 2.36 4.49 -3.13
N LEU A 18 1.19 5.04 -2.80
CA LEU A 18 -0.09 4.45 -3.18
C LEU A 18 -0.37 4.54 -4.67
N LEU A 19 0.03 5.62 -5.35
CA LEU A 19 -0.19 5.76 -6.78
C LEU A 19 0.45 4.62 -7.60
N PRO A 20 1.76 4.34 -7.50
CA PRO A 20 2.34 3.23 -8.23
C PRO A 20 1.81 1.87 -7.75
N LEU A 21 1.52 1.70 -6.46
CA LEU A 21 0.88 0.46 -5.96
C LEU A 21 -0.52 0.22 -6.54
N LEU A 22 -1.32 1.27 -6.72
CA LEU A 22 -2.63 1.14 -7.37
C LEU A 22 -2.48 0.68 -8.82
N VAL A 23 -1.51 1.25 -9.53
CA VAL A 23 -1.18 0.83 -10.90
C VAL A 23 -0.79 -0.65 -10.92
N THR A 24 0.11 -1.10 -10.03
CA THR A 24 0.54 -2.51 -10.01
C THR A 24 -0.61 -3.45 -9.65
N VAL A 25 -1.44 -3.12 -8.67
CA VAL A 25 -2.59 -3.95 -8.29
C VAL A 25 -3.61 -4.04 -9.42
N ILE A 26 -3.97 -2.91 -10.04
CA ILE A 26 -4.96 -2.88 -11.12
C ILE A 26 -4.46 -3.66 -12.34
N THR A 27 -3.22 -3.42 -12.76
CA THR A 27 -2.62 -4.13 -13.91
C THR A 27 -2.46 -5.63 -13.64
N GLY A 28 -2.04 -6.02 -12.44
CA GLY A 28 -1.91 -7.43 -12.05
C GLY A 28 -3.25 -8.15 -12.01
N LEU A 29 -4.29 -7.50 -11.46
CA LEU A 29 -5.66 -8.02 -11.48
C LEU A 29 -6.19 -8.15 -12.92
N ALA A 30 -6.05 -7.10 -13.72
CA ALA A 30 -6.48 -7.11 -15.12
C ALA A 30 -5.76 -8.20 -15.92
N TYR A 31 -4.45 -8.38 -15.72
CA TYR A 31 -3.67 -9.44 -16.36
C TYR A 31 -4.19 -10.82 -15.98
N ARG A 32 -4.38 -11.07 -14.67
CA ARG A 32 -4.84 -12.38 -14.19
C ARG A 32 -6.25 -12.70 -14.65
N LEU A 33 -7.19 -11.75 -14.52
CA LEU A 33 -8.57 -11.95 -14.92
C LEU A 33 -8.69 -12.07 -16.45
N GLY A 34 -7.97 -11.25 -17.20
CA GLY A 34 -7.88 -11.32 -18.66
C GLY A 34 -7.50 -12.72 -19.14
N LYS A 35 -6.46 -13.31 -18.56
CA LYS A 35 -6.03 -14.68 -18.92
C LYS A 35 -6.96 -15.76 -18.39
N SER A 36 -7.36 -15.69 -17.11
CA SER A 36 -8.06 -16.79 -16.43
C SER A 36 -9.55 -16.84 -16.73
N TRP A 37 -10.21 -15.70 -16.92
CA TRP A 37 -11.67 -15.64 -17.10
C TRP A 37 -12.06 -15.31 -18.53
N PHE A 38 -11.29 -14.46 -19.22
CA PHE A 38 -11.60 -14.03 -20.59
C PHE A 38 -10.80 -14.79 -21.66
N GLY A 39 -9.91 -15.70 -21.26
CA GLY A 39 -9.13 -16.52 -22.19
C GLY A 39 -8.17 -15.72 -23.07
N LEU A 40 -7.79 -14.50 -22.68
CA LEU A 40 -6.87 -13.66 -23.47
C LEU A 40 -5.49 -14.30 -23.56
N SER A 41 -4.89 -14.20 -24.74
CA SER A 41 -3.52 -14.69 -24.98
C SER A 41 -2.50 -13.84 -24.22
N ARG A 42 -1.28 -14.38 -24.03
CA ARG A 42 -0.21 -13.67 -23.33
C ARG A 42 0.11 -12.35 -24.03
N GLU A 43 0.13 -12.35 -25.36
CA GLU A 43 0.47 -11.23 -26.22
C GLU A 43 -0.53 -10.09 -26.06
N GLN A 44 -1.83 -10.42 -25.96
CA GLN A 44 -2.89 -9.42 -25.79
C GLN A 44 -2.80 -8.67 -24.46
N VAL A 45 -2.34 -9.34 -23.39
CA VAL A 45 -2.27 -8.74 -22.04
C VAL A 45 -0.86 -8.35 -21.60
N HIS A 46 0.16 -8.62 -22.40
CA HIS A 46 1.56 -8.39 -22.01
C HIS A 46 1.85 -6.92 -21.68
N PHE A 47 1.21 -5.98 -22.37
CA PHE A 47 1.34 -4.55 -22.07
C PHE A 47 0.98 -4.19 -20.62
N LEU A 48 0.10 -4.99 -19.97
CA LEU A 48 -0.21 -4.79 -18.56
C LEU A 48 1.00 -5.08 -17.68
N MET A 49 1.84 -6.06 -18.03
CA MET A 49 3.07 -6.36 -17.30
C MET A 49 4.13 -5.28 -17.49
N VAL A 50 4.24 -4.71 -18.70
CA VAL A 50 5.11 -3.55 -18.97
C VAL A 50 4.78 -2.39 -18.03
N ILE A 51 3.49 -2.13 -17.80
CA ILE A 51 3.03 -1.10 -16.87
C ILE A 51 3.18 -1.55 -15.41
N HIS A 52 2.90 -2.82 -15.10
CA HIS A 52 2.95 -3.41 -13.76
C HIS A 52 4.35 -3.35 -13.13
N GLU A 53 5.37 -3.67 -13.93
CA GLU A 53 6.76 -3.76 -13.48
C GLU A 53 7.52 -2.46 -13.75
N GLY A 54 6.93 -1.53 -14.49
CA GLY A 54 7.58 -0.28 -14.87
C GLY A 54 8.68 -0.47 -15.92
N GLU A 55 8.57 -1.50 -16.77
CA GLU A 55 9.57 -1.86 -17.79
C GLU A 55 9.85 -0.70 -18.76
N TYR A 56 8.87 0.19 -18.98
CA TYR A 56 9.02 1.41 -19.78
C TYR A 56 10.05 2.42 -19.22
N LEU A 57 10.48 2.25 -17.96
CA LEU A 57 11.57 3.03 -17.35
C LEU A 57 12.96 2.53 -17.75
N GLY A 58 13.04 1.38 -18.44
CA GLY A 58 14.27 0.72 -18.86
C GLY A 58 14.85 -0.22 -17.79
N HIS A 59 15.73 -1.12 -18.23
CA HIS A 59 16.25 -2.25 -17.43
C HIS A 59 16.93 -1.88 -16.12
N GLN A 60 17.45 -0.65 -16.00
CA GLN A 60 18.11 -0.19 -14.78
C GLN A 60 17.12 0.31 -13.73
N LEU A 61 16.02 0.94 -14.16
CA LEU A 61 15.04 1.59 -13.28
C LEU A 61 13.86 0.69 -12.94
N GLU A 62 13.53 -0.28 -13.79
CA GLU A 62 12.51 -1.30 -13.53
C GLU A 62 12.70 -2.01 -12.17
N PRO A 63 13.87 -2.59 -11.82
CA PRO A 63 14.05 -3.22 -10.51
C PRO A 63 13.99 -2.21 -9.36
N ILE A 64 14.38 -0.96 -9.58
CA ILE A 64 14.28 0.11 -8.58
C ILE A 64 12.81 0.45 -8.33
N TYR A 65 11.99 0.54 -9.38
CA TYR A 65 10.56 0.77 -9.28
C TYR A 65 9.87 -0.33 -8.46
N VAL A 66 10.17 -1.59 -8.77
CA VAL A 66 9.63 -2.74 -8.01
C VAL A 66 10.09 -2.71 -6.55
N LEU A 67 11.37 -2.42 -6.29
CA LEU A 67 11.90 -2.31 -4.94
C LEU A 67 11.23 -1.19 -4.14
N LEU A 68 11.06 -0.01 -4.74
CA LEU A 68 10.40 1.13 -4.10
C LEU A 68 8.92 0.83 -3.79
N ASN A 69 8.21 0.13 -4.68
CA ASN A 69 6.86 -0.34 -4.40
C ASN A 69 6.82 -1.29 -3.19
N ALA A 70 7.72 -2.27 -3.13
CA ALA A 70 7.78 -3.22 -2.02
C ALA A 70 8.10 -2.53 -0.68
N LEU A 71 9.14 -1.69 -0.65
CA LEU A 71 9.52 -0.94 0.55
C LEU A 71 8.44 0.06 0.96
N GLY A 72 7.85 0.75 -0.01
CA GLY A 72 6.74 1.66 0.21
C GLY A 72 5.54 0.95 0.85
N LEU A 73 5.14 -0.20 0.32
CA LEU A 73 4.05 -1.00 0.90
C LEU A 73 4.36 -1.40 2.35
N LEU A 74 5.56 -1.93 2.61
CA LEU A 74 5.98 -2.30 3.96
C LEU A 74 5.96 -1.10 4.92
N PHE A 75 6.46 0.05 4.48
CA PHE A 75 6.38 1.30 5.24
C PHE A 75 4.91 1.67 5.53
N MET A 76 4.04 1.65 4.53
CA MET A 76 2.63 2.02 4.68
C MET A 76 1.88 1.06 5.62
N LEU A 77 2.13 -0.25 5.54
CA LEU A 77 1.51 -1.24 6.42
C LEU A 77 1.99 -1.11 7.85
N THR A 78 3.30 -1.08 8.07
CA THR A 78 3.88 -0.97 9.43
C THR A 78 3.42 0.31 10.12
N THR A 79 3.45 1.43 9.41
CA THR A 79 3.03 2.73 9.95
C THR A 79 1.51 2.84 10.12
N GLY A 80 0.72 2.37 9.15
CA GLY A 80 -0.74 2.32 9.24
C GLY A 80 -1.23 1.47 10.41
N ILE A 81 -0.73 0.24 10.53
CA ILE A 81 -1.07 -0.68 11.63
C ILE A 81 -0.65 -0.08 12.97
N GLY A 82 0.57 0.46 13.07
CA GLY A 82 1.04 1.10 14.30
C GLY A 82 0.13 2.23 14.77
N MET A 83 -0.37 3.06 13.86
CA MET A 83 -1.32 4.13 14.18
C MET A 83 -2.72 3.60 14.56
N LEU A 84 -3.18 2.54 13.89
CA LEU A 84 -4.47 1.89 14.19
C LEU A 84 -4.47 1.28 15.59
N LEU A 85 -3.45 0.50 15.94
CA LEU A 85 -3.31 -0.13 17.25
C LEU A 85 -3.27 0.92 18.38
N GLN A 86 -2.55 2.03 18.16
CA GLN A 86 -2.53 3.14 19.12
C GLN A 86 -3.88 3.85 19.27
N ASN A 87 -4.67 3.92 18.21
CA ASN A 87 -6.00 4.53 18.28
C ASN A 87 -6.97 3.66 19.08
N ILE A 88 -6.93 2.34 18.84
CA ILE A 88 -7.74 1.35 19.54
C ILE A 88 -7.39 1.31 21.04
N SER A 89 -6.10 1.32 21.39
CA SER A 89 -5.67 1.28 22.80
C SER A 89 -6.11 2.52 23.58
N LYS A 90 -6.04 3.71 22.98
CA LYS A 90 -6.55 4.95 23.59
C LYS A 90 -8.06 4.89 23.81
N ALA A 91 -8.83 4.46 22.81
CA ALA A 91 -10.28 4.37 22.93
C ALA A 91 -10.70 3.41 24.07
N SER A 92 -10.03 2.26 24.19
CA SER A 92 -10.26 1.29 25.27
C SER A 92 -9.94 1.87 26.66
N PHE A 93 -8.81 2.57 26.80
CA PHE A 93 -8.42 3.20 28.07
C PHE A 93 -9.40 4.29 28.53
N PHE A 94 -9.85 5.15 27.62
CA PHE A 94 -10.84 6.19 27.94
C PHE A 94 -12.22 5.60 28.29
N SER A 95 -12.62 4.49 27.66
CA SER A 95 -13.85 3.77 28.01
C SER A 95 -13.78 3.18 29.42
N LYS A 96 -12.65 2.59 29.81
CA LYS A 96 -12.47 1.97 31.13
C LYS A 96 -12.54 3.01 32.26
N LYS A 97 -11.84 4.14 32.10
CA LYS A 97 -11.82 5.22 33.11
C LYS A 97 -13.20 5.81 33.39
N ARG A 98 -14.05 5.93 32.36
CA ARG A 98 -15.41 6.48 32.50
C ARG A 98 -16.37 5.54 33.23
N SER A 99 -16.10 4.23 33.21
CA SER A 99 -16.87 3.23 33.95
C SER A 99 -16.49 3.22 35.43
N GLU A 100 -15.22 3.41 35.77
CA GLU A 100 -14.71 3.48 37.15
C GLU A 100 -15.14 4.78 37.87
N GLU A 101 -15.34 5.89 37.17
CA GLU A 101 -15.80 7.16 37.74
C GLU A 101 -17.31 7.20 38.05
N LYS A 102 -18.08 6.24 37.53
CA LYS A 102 -19.55 6.13 37.71
C LYS A 102 -19.98 5.15 38.81
N THR A 103 -19.04 4.45 39.44
CA THR A 103 -19.24 3.50 40.55
C THR A 103 -18.72 4.07 41.84
#